data_AF-A0A1W9QGD1-F1
#
_entry.id   AF-A0A1W9QGD1-F1
#
_cell.length_a   1.000
_cell.length_b   1.000
_cell.length_c   1.000
_cell.angle_alpha   90.00
_cell.angle_beta   90.00
_cell.angle_gamma   90.00
#
_symmetry.space_group_name_H-M   'P 1'
#
loop_
_entity.id
_entity.type
_entity.pdbx_description
1 polymer ?
#
loop_
_entity_poly.entity_id
_entity_poly.type
_entity_poly.pdbx_seq_one_letter_code
_entity_poly.pdbx_strand_id
1 'polypeptide(L)'
;MPALSLLGWLAYAILSFPSDQTPEGAYLRVVKAVNQGEPEEFFAYTEEAAQHACYTILDYRRRTVDLIRAAYPDERREAALAPFLEIAGLKDGPAVFAHFARSEGWLSQLRHDLSAVKAVEASGERASVVTVVGTRYAFRRRPNGIFGLTAFTPFLVEEADRAARDFATVENVAKGYQTSRAAAP
;
A
#
# COMPACT_ATOMS: atom_id res chain seq x y z
N MET A 1 16.25 -44.74 1.05
CA MET A 1 16.93 -43.43 0.99
C MET A 1 16.08 -42.43 0.22
N PRO A 2 15.27 -41.55 0.87
CA PRO A 2 14.57 -40.48 0.14
C PRO A 2 14.81 -39.05 0.68
N ALA A 3 15.57 -38.88 1.78
CA ALA A 3 15.70 -37.58 2.44
C ALA A 3 16.63 -36.60 1.68
N LEU A 4 17.67 -37.09 0.99
CA LEU A 4 18.58 -36.22 0.21
C LEU A 4 17.91 -35.61 -1.03
N SER A 5 16.95 -36.31 -1.64
CA SER A 5 16.21 -35.82 -2.81
C SER A 5 15.24 -34.68 -2.46
N LEU A 6 14.64 -34.71 -1.27
CA LEU A 6 13.73 -33.65 -0.80
C LEU A 6 14.49 -32.38 -0.44
N LEU A 7 15.64 -32.50 0.24
CA LEU A 7 16.52 -31.35 0.55
C LEU A 7 17.13 -30.76 -0.72
N GLY A 8 17.57 -31.58 -1.67
CA GLY A 8 18.07 -31.12 -2.97
C GLY A 8 17.00 -30.43 -3.82
N TRP A 9 15.76 -30.94 -3.79
CA TRP A 9 14.64 -30.32 -4.50
C TRP A 9 14.15 -29.04 -3.82
N LEU A 10 14.07 -28.99 -2.47
CA LEU A 10 13.78 -27.75 -1.75
C LEU A 10 14.87 -26.70 -1.99
N ALA A 11 16.15 -27.08 -1.93
CA ALA A 11 17.26 -26.19 -2.21
C ALA A 11 17.21 -25.67 -3.65
N TYR A 12 16.91 -26.54 -4.63
CA TYR A 12 16.71 -26.13 -6.02
C TYR A 12 15.52 -25.18 -6.16
N ALA A 13 14.37 -25.46 -5.54
CA ALA A 13 13.18 -24.60 -5.58
C ALA A 13 13.43 -23.21 -4.92
N ILE A 14 14.22 -23.17 -3.85
CA ILE A 14 14.65 -21.93 -3.19
C ILE A 14 15.66 -21.16 -4.07
N LEU A 15 16.61 -21.86 -4.69
CA LEU A 15 17.65 -21.27 -5.55
C LEU A 15 17.13 -20.87 -6.94
N SER A 16 16.03 -21.45 -7.38
CA SER A 16 15.36 -21.15 -8.66
C SER A 16 14.19 -20.19 -8.50
N PHE A 17 14.05 -19.53 -7.34
CA PHE A 17 13.01 -18.53 -7.14
C PHE A 17 13.13 -17.45 -8.23
N PRO A 18 12.09 -17.23 -9.06
CA PRO A 18 12.22 -16.34 -10.20
C PRO A 18 12.60 -14.93 -9.78
N SER A 19 13.40 -14.25 -10.62
CA SER A 19 13.81 -12.87 -10.39
C SER A 19 12.58 -11.95 -10.24
N ASP A 20 12.62 -11.00 -9.30
CA ASP A 20 11.63 -9.92 -9.17
C ASP A 20 11.55 -8.99 -10.37
N GLN A 21 12.54 -9.03 -11.24
CA GLN A 21 12.51 -8.30 -12.50
C GLN A 21 11.65 -9.01 -13.56
N THR A 22 11.05 -10.15 -13.21
CA THR A 22 10.03 -10.84 -14.02
C THR A 22 8.65 -10.68 -13.40
N PRO A 23 7.56 -10.65 -14.20
CA PRO A 23 6.20 -10.60 -13.66
C PRO A 23 5.88 -11.79 -12.75
N GLU A 24 6.37 -12.97 -13.10
CA GLU A 24 6.18 -14.19 -12.32
C GLU A 24 6.89 -14.11 -10.96
N GLY A 25 8.14 -13.67 -10.92
CA GLY A 25 8.87 -13.54 -9.65
C GLY A 25 8.28 -12.49 -8.73
N ALA A 26 7.83 -11.35 -9.27
CA ALA A 26 7.10 -10.35 -8.51
C ALA A 26 5.79 -10.91 -7.94
N TYR A 27 5.00 -11.63 -8.75
CA TYR A 27 3.78 -12.31 -8.32
C TYR A 27 4.04 -13.32 -7.20
N LEU A 28 5.07 -14.16 -7.32
CA LEU A 28 5.39 -15.16 -6.30
C LEU A 28 5.81 -14.53 -4.96
N ARG A 29 6.42 -13.34 -4.97
CA ARG A 29 6.71 -12.59 -3.74
C ARG A 29 5.44 -12.02 -3.10
N VAL A 30 4.47 -11.57 -3.90
CA VAL A 30 3.13 -11.22 -3.41
C VAL A 30 2.47 -12.45 -2.76
N VAL A 31 2.49 -13.61 -3.44
CA VAL A 31 1.94 -14.87 -2.90
C VAL A 31 2.59 -15.24 -1.57
N LYS A 32 3.93 -15.19 -1.50
CA LYS A 32 4.69 -15.49 -0.27
C LYS A 32 4.21 -14.62 0.90
N ALA A 33 4.21 -13.30 0.73
CA ALA A 33 3.82 -12.35 1.76
C ALA A 33 2.34 -12.47 2.17
N VAL A 34 1.43 -12.69 1.21
CA VAL A 34 0.00 -12.89 1.49
C VAL A 34 -0.23 -14.17 2.33
N ASN A 35 0.50 -15.24 2.03
CA ASN A 35 0.44 -16.50 2.79
C ASN A 35 1.00 -16.35 4.20
N GLN A 36 2.01 -15.50 4.40
CA GLN A 36 2.53 -15.15 5.73
C GLN A 36 1.60 -14.20 6.50
N GLY A 37 0.67 -13.51 5.81
CA GLY A 37 -0.20 -12.51 6.43
C GLY A 37 0.50 -11.19 6.73
N GLU A 38 1.58 -10.91 6.00
CA GLU A 38 2.47 -9.76 6.15
C GLU A 38 2.34 -8.86 4.91
N PRO A 39 1.24 -8.08 4.77
CA PRO A 39 1.02 -7.20 3.63
C PRO A 39 2.12 -6.15 3.43
N GLU A 40 2.81 -5.78 4.49
CA GLU A 40 3.99 -4.91 4.48
C GLU A 40 5.10 -5.49 3.57
N GLU A 41 5.27 -6.82 3.54
CA GLU A 41 6.34 -7.46 2.76
C GLU A 41 6.11 -7.40 1.25
N PHE A 42 4.86 -7.35 0.78
CA PHE A 42 4.59 -7.23 -0.66
C PHE A 42 4.36 -5.81 -1.16
N PHE A 43 4.40 -4.81 -0.27
CA PHE A 43 4.37 -3.41 -0.66
C PHE A 43 5.43 -3.08 -1.72
N ALA A 44 6.63 -3.66 -1.61
CA ALA A 44 7.70 -3.47 -2.60
C ALA A 44 7.32 -3.90 -4.03
N TYR A 45 6.34 -4.81 -4.16
CA TYR A 45 5.83 -5.36 -5.41
C TYR A 45 4.47 -4.76 -5.81
N THR A 46 4.06 -3.63 -5.23
CA THR A 46 2.97 -2.81 -5.79
C THR A 46 3.52 -1.85 -6.85
N GLU A 47 2.63 -1.30 -7.66
CA GLU A 47 2.98 -0.23 -8.60
C GLU A 47 3.57 1.00 -7.86
N GLU A 48 4.46 1.72 -8.53
CA GLU A 48 5.12 2.90 -7.96
C GLU A 48 4.12 3.96 -7.49
N ALA A 49 3.08 4.24 -8.28
CA ALA A 49 2.03 5.19 -7.90
C ALA A 49 1.32 4.79 -6.59
N ALA A 50 1.07 3.50 -6.36
CA ALA A 50 0.51 3.00 -5.10
C ALA A 50 1.48 3.23 -3.93
N GLN A 51 2.78 3.03 -4.14
CA GLN A 51 3.80 3.28 -3.11
C GLN A 51 3.87 4.76 -2.74
N HIS A 52 3.95 5.63 -3.74
CA HIS A 52 3.93 7.08 -3.55
C HIS A 52 2.66 7.53 -2.84
N ALA A 53 1.49 7.01 -3.23
CA ALA A 53 0.22 7.34 -2.60
C ALA A 53 0.21 7.03 -1.10
N CYS A 54 0.73 5.87 -0.67
CA CYS A 54 0.80 5.53 0.76
C CYS A 54 1.65 6.51 1.57
N TYR A 55 2.79 6.95 1.02
CA TYR A 55 3.61 7.98 1.67
C TYR A 55 2.93 9.35 1.68
N THR A 56 2.26 9.72 0.58
CA THR A 56 1.49 10.98 0.49
C THR A 56 0.34 11.01 1.50
N ILE A 57 -0.40 9.91 1.64
CA ILE A 57 -1.46 9.78 2.65
C ILE A 57 -0.88 10.03 4.05
N LEU A 58 0.22 9.34 4.39
CA LEU A 58 0.85 9.49 5.70
C LEU A 58 1.30 10.93 5.99
N ASP A 59 1.95 11.57 5.02
CA ASP A 59 2.42 12.96 5.14
C ASP A 59 1.24 13.91 5.41
N TYR A 60 0.19 13.86 4.60
CA TYR A 60 -0.97 14.73 4.78
C TYR A 60 -1.68 14.47 6.11
N ARG A 61 -1.82 13.21 6.54
CA ARG A 61 -2.47 12.90 7.82
C ARG A 61 -1.66 13.42 9.00
N ARG A 62 -0.33 13.31 8.98
CA ARG A 62 0.55 13.88 10.02
C ARG A 62 0.48 15.41 10.04
N ARG A 63 0.60 16.06 8.89
CA ARG A 63 0.49 17.53 8.77
C ARG A 63 -0.87 18.04 9.22
N THR A 64 -1.94 17.30 8.92
CA THR A 64 -3.30 17.61 9.39
C THR A 64 -3.37 17.57 10.92
N VAL A 65 -2.86 16.50 11.53
CA VAL A 65 -2.81 16.35 13.00
C VAL A 65 -2.00 17.48 13.65
N ASP A 66 -0.83 17.79 13.12
CA ASP A 66 0.05 18.84 13.65
C ASP A 66 -0.60 20.22 13.56
N LEU A 67 -1.24 20.51 12.43
CA LEU A 67 -1.96 21.76 12.22
C LEU A 67 -3.16 21.90 13.17
N ILE A 68 -3.95 20.85 13.37
CA ILE A 68 -5.08 20.87 14.31
C ILE A 68 -4.57 21.12 15.73
N ARG A 69 -3.51 20.44 16.15
CA ARG A 69 -2.88 20.66 17.47
C ARG A 69 -2.44 22.10 17.65
N ALA A 70 -1.86 22.71 16.62
CA ALA A 70 -1.34 24.07 16.68
C ALA A 70 -2.43 25.16 16.65
N ALA A 71 -3.49 24.97 15.85
CA ALA A 71 -4.40 26.06 15.51
C ALA A 71 -5.80 25.94 16.14
N TYR A 72 -6.27 24.74 16.47
CA TYR A 72 -7.65 24.56 16.93
C TYR A 72 -7.78 24.86 18.44
N PRO A 73 -8.89 25.46 18.88
CA PRO A 73 -9.18 25.66 20.30
C PRO A 73 -9.37 24.32 21.02
N ASP A 74 -9.04 24.28 22.31
CA ASP A 74 -9.00 23.04 23.11
C ASP A 74 -10.33 22.27 23.05
N GLU A 75 -11.45 22.98 23.13
CA GLU A 75 -12.83 22.44 23.12
C GLU A 75 -13.16 21.62 21.86
N ARG A 76 -12.53 21.93 20.72
CA ARG A 76 -12.81 21.29 19.41
C ARG A 76 -11.67 20.40 18.92
N ARG A 77 -10.50 20.49 19.55
CA ARG A 77 -9.28 19.84 19.07
C ARG A 77 -9.41 18.33 19.03
N GLU A 78 -9.91 17.71 20.11
CA GLU A 78 -9.98 16.25 20.20
C GLU A 78 -10.89 15.65 19.13
N ALA A 79 -12.11 16.18 18.98
CA ALA A 79 -13.06 15.74 17.95
C ALA A 79 -12.51 15.95 16.52
N ALA A 80 -11.78 17.05 16.28
CA ALA A 80 -11.15 17.31 15.00
C ALA A 80 -9.97 16.37 14.69
N LEU A 81 -9.23 15.93 15.72
CA LEU A 81 -8.10 15.02 15.56
C LEU A 81 -8.52 13.58 15.25
N ALA A 82 -9.60 13.11 15.90
CA ALA A 82 -9.99 11.69 15.91
C ALA A 82 -9.95 10.99 14.54
N PRO A 83 -10.45 11.58 13.42
CA PRO A 83 -10.44 10.91 12.11
C PRO A 83 -9.04 10.66 11.52
N PHE A 84 -8.03 11.39 11.98
CA PHE A 84 -6.70 11.38 11.35
C PHE A 84 -5.65 10.62 12.16
N LEU A 85 -5.91 10.38 13.45
CA LEU A 85 -4.91 9.85 14.39
C LEU A 85 -4.44 8.44 14.04
N GLU A 86 -5.34 7.58 13.58
CA GLU A 86 -5.00 6.19 13.27
C GLU A 86 -3.91 6.11 12.19
N ILE A 87 -4.14 6.73 11.03
CA ILE A 87 -3.17 6.71 9.94
C ILE A 87 -1.94 7.58 10.26
N ALA A 88 -2.12 8.75 10.88
CA ALA A 88 -0.99 9.62 11.23
C ALA A 88 0.01 8.96 12.21
N GLY A 89 -0.50 8.05 13.06
CA GLY A 89 0.29 7.26 14.00
C GLY A 89 1.04 6.07 13.39
N LEU A 90 0.77 5.71 12.13
CA LEU A 90 1.48 4.64 11.45
C LEU A 90 2.94 5.00 11.18
N LYS A 91 3.79 3.97 11.09
CA LYS A 91 5.25 4.14 10.99
C LYS A 91 5.68 4.78 9.66
N ASP A 92 5.25 4.18 8.54
CA ASP A 92 5.71 4.47 7.19
C ASP A 92 4.65 4.08 6.12
N GLY A 93 4.98 4.28 4.84
CA GLY A 93 4.11 3.92 3.72
C GLY A 93 3.68 2.44 3.68
N PRO A 94 4.58 1.46 3.87
CA PRO A 94 4.21 0.06 4.02
C PRO A 94 3.16 -0.18 5.12
N ALA A 95 3.27 0.48 6.27
CA ALA A 95 2.27 0.38 7.32
C ALA A 95 0.91 0.95 6.90
N VAL A 96 0.88 2.05 6.13
CA VAL A 96 -0.37 2.57 5.53
C VAL A 96 -0.99 1.57 4.55
N PHE A 97 -0.16 0.96 3.70
CA PHE A 97 -0.63 -0.07 2.78
C PHE A 97 -1.23 -1.27 3.55
N ALA A 98 -0.54 -1.73 4.59
CA ALA A 98 -1.01 -2.82 5.43
C ALA A 98 -2.31 -2.49 6.17
N HIS A 99 -2.48 -1.26 6.63
CA HIS A 99 -3.73 -0.78 7.20
C HIS A 99 -4.88 -0.96 6.21
N PHE A 100 -4.77 -0.44 4.98
CA PHE A 100 -5.81 -0.60 3.96
C PHE A 100 -5.99 -2.04 3.49
N ALA A 101 -4.91 -2.81 3.34
CA ALA A 101 -4.99 -4.21 2.95
C ALA A 101 -5.81 -5.05 3.94
N ARG A 102 -5.84 -4.65 5.22
CA ARG A 102 -6.64 -5.27 6.27
C ARG A 102 -8.05 -4.68 6.34
N SER A 103 -8.19 -3.35 6.35
CA SER A 103 -9.50 -2.68 6.50
C SER A 103 -10.42 -2.91 5.30
N GLU A 104 -9.87 -2.91 4.08
CA GLU A 104 -10.60 -3.09 2.82
C GLU A 104 -10.72 -4.57 2.41
N GLY A 105 -10.27 -5.51 3.25
CA GLY A 105 -10.39 -6.94 2.99
C GLY A 105 -9.50 -7.49 1.85
N TRP A 106 -8.59 -6.69 1.29
CA TRP A 106 -7.74 -7.11 0.17
C TRP A 106 -6.91 -8.35 0.49
N LEU A 107 -6.37 -8.45 1.71
CA LEU A 107 -5.57 -9.61 2.11
C LEU A 107 -6.41 -10.90 2.11
N SER A 108 -7.67 -10.82 2.54
CA SER A 108 -8.58 -11.97 2.50
C SER A 108 -8.92 -12.36 1.07
N GLN A 109 -9.19 -11.37 0.22
CA GLN A 109 -9.49 -11.61 -1.20
C GLN A 109 -8.29 -12.26 -1.91
N LEU A 110 -7.08 -11.72 -1.71
CA LEU A 110 -5.86 -12.29 -2.29
C LEU A 110 -5.62 -13.73 -1.82
N ARG A 111 -5.81 -14.04 -0.53
CA ARG A 111 -5.68 -15.42 -0.03
C ARG A 111 -6.63 -16.39 -0.72
N HIS A 112 -7.82 -15.94 -1.10
CA HIS A 112 -8.79 -16.77 -1.80
C HIS A 112 -8.42 -16.97 -3.27
N ASP A 113 -7.98 -15.91 -3.94
CA ASP A 113 -7.86 -15.87 -5.40
C ASP A 113 -6.46 -16.26 -5.92
N LEU A 114 -5.42 -16.09 -5.09
CA LEU A 114 -4.05 -16.42 -5.48
C LEU A 114 -3.90 -17.94 -5.62
N SER A 115 -3.29 -18.36 -6.73
CA SER A 115 -2.96 -19.76 -6.98
C SER A 115 -1.73 -19.89 -7.87
N ALA A 116 -1.38 -21.09 -8.29
CA ALA A 116 -0.24 -21.32 -9.18
C ALA A 116 -0.39 -20.51 -10.48
N VAL A 117 0.73 -20.12 -11.08
CA VAL A 117 0.76 -19.42 -12.37
C VAL A 117 0.41 -20.40 -13.48
N LYS A 118 -0.58 -20.03 -14.30
CA LYS A 118 -0.96 -20.74 -15.53
C LYS A 118 -0.25 -20.18 -16.75
N ALA A 119 -0.20 -18.85 -16.85
CA ALA A 119 0.44 -18.16 -17.95
C ALA A 119 0.87 -16.75 -17.53
N VAL A 120 1.88 -16.23 -18.22
CA VAL A 120 2.29 -14.83 -18.16
C VAL A 120 2.12 -14.22 -19.54
N GLU A 121 1.31 -13.18 -19.62
CA GLU A 121 1.10 -12.42 -20.85
C GLU A 121 1.79 -11.06 -20.70
N ALA A 122 2.92 -10.87 -21.39
CA ALA A 122 3.72 -9.64 -21.31
C ALA A 122 3.69 -8.87 -22.63
N SER A 123 3.60 -7.54 -22.53
CA SER A 123 3.68 -6.61 -23.65
C SER A 123 4.39 -5.34 -23.20
N GLY A 124 5.67 -5.22 -23.59
CA GLY A 124 6.55 -4.13 -23.18
C GLY A 124 6.61 -4.00 -21.65
N GLU A 125 6.20 -2.84 -21.15
CA GLU A 125 6.23 -2.51 -19.72
C GLU A 125 4.99 -3.00 -18.93
N ARG A 126 4.08 -3.76 -19.57
CA ARG A 126 2.87 -4.30 -18.95
C ARG A 126 2.91 -5.82 -18.98
N ALA A 127 2.41 -6.44 -17.92
CA ALA A 127 2.22 -7.88 -17.86
C ALA A 127 0.93 -8.25 -17.15
N SER A 128 0.43 -9.44 -17.44
CA SER A 128 -0.65 -10.09 -16.69
C SER A 128 -0.20 -11.48 -16.29
N VAL A 129 -0.28 -11.77 -14.99
CA VAL A 129 -0.14 -13.14 -14.48
C VAL A 129 -1.54 -13.74 -14.40
N VAL A 130 -1.76 -14.82 -15.15
CA VAL A 130 -3.00 -15.59 -15.16
C VAL A 130 -2.80 -16.79 -14.25
N THR A 131 -3.66 -16.95 -13.26
CA THR A 131 -3.58 -18.06 -12.30
C THR A 131 -4.32 -19.30 -12.81
N VAL A 132 -4.09 -20.47 -12.21
CA VAL A 132 -4.76 -21.72 -12.60
C VAL A 132 -6.28 -21.68 -12.36
N VAL A 133 -6.74 -20.88 -11.40
CA VAL A 133 -8.18 -20.65 -11.15
C VAL A 133 -8.78 -19.57 -12.06
N GLY A 134 -7.98 -18.96 -12.94
CA GLY A 134 -8.45 -18.02 -13.97
C GLY A 134 -8.37 -16.54 -13.58
N THR A 135 -7.97 -16.22 -12.34
CA THR A 135 -7.76 -14.83 -11.91
C THR A 135 -6.62 -14.19 -12.69
N ARG A 136 -6.76 -12.91 -13.04
CA ARG A 136 -5.74 -12.15 -13.79
C ARG A 136 -5.24 -10.99 -12.94
N TYR A 137 -3.95 -11.00 -12.65
CA TYR A 137 -3.28 -9.93 -11.92
C TYR A 137 -2.44 -9.10 -12.88
N ALA A 138 -2.79 -7.81 -13.01
CA ALA A 138 -2.07 -6.88 -13.85
C ALA A 138 -0.84 -6.32 -13.13
N PHE A 139 0.27 -6.28 -13.84
CA PHE A 139 1.54 -5.73 -13.39
C PHE A 139 2.05 -4.68 -14.37
N ARG A 140 2.75 -3.68 -13.84
CA ARG A 140 3.49 -2.70 -14.63
C ARG A 140 4.95 -2.67 -14.19
N ARG A 141 5.87 -2.68 -15.15
CA ARG A 141 7.29 -2.54 -14.89
C ARG A 141 7.60 -1.13 -14.41
N ARG A 142 8.38 -1.05 -13.34
CA ARG A 142 8.78 0.19 -12.68
C ARG A 142 10.17 0.64 -13.16
N PRO A 143 10.58 1.89 -12.91
CA PRO A 143 11.91 2.38 -13.29
C PRO A 143 13.08 1.55 -12.74
N ASN A 144 12.91 0.93 -11.57
CA ASN A 144 13.90 0.03 -10.96
C ASN A 144 13.92 -1.39 -11.57
N GLY A 145 13.12 -1.64 -12.62
CA GLY A 145 13.04 -2.91 -13.32
C GLY A 145 12.09 -3.95 -12.71
N ILE A 146 11.55 -3.70 -11.51
CA ILE A 146 10.62 -4.61 -10.82
C ILE A 146 9.20 -4.44 -11.38
N PHE A 147 8.45 -5.53 -11.50
CA PHE A 147 7.03 -5.48 -11.84
C PHE A 147 6.17 -5.22 -10.60
N GLY A 148 5.37 -4.16 -10.64
CA GLY A 148 4.45 -3.77 -9.57
C GLY A 148 3.00 -4.14 -9.89
N LEU A 149 2.33 -4.82 -8.95
CA LEU A 149 0.91 -5.16 -8.98
C LEU A 149 0.07 -3.87 -8.95
N THR A 150 -0.86 -3.74 -9.90
CA THR A 150 -1.63 -2.50 -10.10
C THR A 150 -3.00 -2.52 -9.43
N ALA A 151 -3.40 -3.63 -8.81
CA ALA A 151 -4.76 -3.84 -8.30
C ALA A 151 -5.22 -2.79 -7.28
N PHE A 152 -4.29 -2.27 -6.48
CA PHE A 152 -4.59 -1.32 -5.39
C PHE A 152 -4.36 0.14 -5.79
N THR A 153 -3.72 0.38 -6.93
CA THR A 153 -3.29 1.73 -7.34
C THR A 153 -4.45 2.73 -7.41
N PRO A 154 -5.60 2.42 -8.04
CA PRO A 154 -6.69 3.40 -8.16
C PRO A 154 -7.21 3.87 -6.80
N PHE A 155 -7.45 2.93 -5.88
CA PHE A 155 -7.94 3.24 -4.54
C PHE A 155 -6.93 4.09 -3.76
N LEU A 156 -5.65 3.69 -3.76
CA LEU A 156 -4.63 4.40 -2.99
C LEU A 156 -4.38 5.81 -3.52
N VAL A 157 -4.40 6.00 -4.84
CA VAL A 157 -4.29 7.33 -5.45
C VAL A 157 -5.49 8.19 -5.07
N GLU A 158 -6.71 7.65 -5.13
CA GLU A 158 -7.92 8.38 -4.70
C GLU A 158 -7.85 8.77 -3.22
N GLU A 159 -7.33 7.89 -2.37
CA GLU A 159 -7.20 8.16 -0.95
C GLU A 159 -6.10 9.19 -0.64
N ALA A 160 -5.03 9.22 -1.44
CA ALA A 160 -4.05 10.31 -1.39
C ALA A 160 -4.68 11.66 -1.76
N ASP A 161 -5.52 11.71 -2.80
CA ASP A 161 -6.26 12.91 -3.18
C ASP A 161 -7.28 13.32 -2.12
N ARG A 162 -7.93 12.36 -1.45
CA ARG A 162 -8.79 12.62 -0.28
C ARG A 162 -7.99 13.23 0.85
N ALA A 163 -6.86 12.65 1.23
CA ALA A 163 -6.00 13.16 2.30
C ALA A 163 -5.54 14.60 2.04
N ALA A 164 -5.19 14.93 0.79
CA ALA A 164 -4.84 16.29 0.39
C ALA A 164 -6.02 17.28 0.53
N ARG A 165 -7.23 16.87 0.12
CA ARG A 165 -8.45 17.69 0.26
C ARG A 165 -8.85 17.91 1.71
N ASP A 166 -8.72 16.89 2.55
CA ASP A 166 -8.98 16.99 3.98
C ASP A 166 -8.01 17.98 4.63
N PHE A 167 -6.70 17.89 4.29
CA PHE A 167 -5.70 18.85 4.76
C PHE A 167 -6.04 20.28 4.34
N ALA A 168 -6.40 20.52 3.08
CA ALA A 168 -6.78 21.85 2.59
C ALA A 168 -8.01 22.42 3.33
N THR A 169 -8.97 21.57 3.66
CA THR A 169 -10.14 21.94 4.47
C THR A 169 -9.71 22.37 5.88
N VAL A 170 -8.88 21.57 6.53
CA VAL A 170 -8.37 21.84 7.87
C VAL A 170 -7.53 23.11 7.90
N GLU A 171 -6.72 23.37 6.87
CA GLU A 171 -5.93 24.59 6.70
C GLU A 171 -6.80 25.84 6.65
N ASN A 172 -7.89 25.80 5.88
CA ASN A 172 -8.82 26.93 5.81
C ASN A 172 -9.50 27.21 7.15
N VAL A 173 -9.90 26.16 7.88
CA VAL A 173 -10.48 26.31 9.22
C VAL A 173 -9.45 26.85 10.22
N ALA A 174 -8.21 26.36 10.17
CA ALA A 174 -7.11 26.82 11.02
C ALA A 174 -6.83 28.32 10.84
N LYS A 175 -6.81 28.82 9.59
CA LYS A 175 -6.67 30.26 9.28
C LYS A 175 -7.79 31.09 9.93
N GLY A 176 -9.01 30.56 9.98
CA GLY A 176 -10.14 31.19 10.67
C GLY A 176 -9.86 31.40 12.15
N TYR A 177 -9.44 30.36 12.87
CA TYR A 177 -9.11 30.47 14.30
C TYR A 177 -7.95 31.42 14.57
N GLN A 178 -6.91 31.40 13.73
CA GLN A 178 -5.76 32.29 13.86
C GLN A 178 -6.17 33.76 13.70
N THR A 179 -7.04 34.05 12.72
CA THR A 179 -7.56 35.40 12.49
C THR A 179 -8.42 35.89 13.66
N SER A 180 -9.33 35.04 14.17
CA SER A 180 -10.15 35.40 15.33
C SER A 180 -9.31 35.62 16.59
N ARG A 181 -8.25 34.84 16.80
CA ARG A 181 -7.32 35.01 17.92
C ARG A 181 -6.52 36.31 17.83
N ALA A 182 -6.12 36.72 16.63
CA ALA A 182 -5.40 37.97 16.41
C ALA A 182 -6.29 39.22 16.59
N ALA A 183 -7.61 39.08 16.43
CA ALA A 183 -8.58 40.15 16.59
C ALA A 183 -9.14 40.28 18.03
N ALA A 184 -8.80 39.37 18.94
CA ALA A 184 -9.19 39.46 20.35
C ALA A 184 -8.28 40.48 21.07
N PRO A 185 -8.84 41.47 21.80
CA PRO A 185 -8.10 42.54 22.46
C PRO A 185 -7.26 42.05 23.65
#